data_AF-A0A838K918-F1
#
_entry.id   AF-A0A838K918-F1
#
_cell.length_a   1.000
_cell.length_b   1.000
_cell.length_c   1.000
_cell.angle_alpha   90.00
_cell.angle_beta   90.00
_cell.angle_gamma   90.00
#
_symmetry.space_group_name_H-M   'P 1'
#
loop_
_entity.id
_entity.type
_entity.pdbx_description
1 polymer ?
#
loop_
_entity_poly.entity_id
_entity_poly.type
_entity_poly.pdbx_seq_one_letter_code
_entity_poly.pdbx_strand_id
1 'polypeptide(L)'
;SPGPVLIHCHAGRDRTGMIASMLLALANVEPDAIADFYERGFRGAGSHRGHGLGYDADSGQWRLADDREWAPDELTEALADRRTALLQWLRGTDIVKYLRDASMHTGQILKLQRMFD
;
A
#
# COMPACT_ATOMS: atom_id res chain seq x y z
N SER A 1 20.01 16.24 -2.25
CA SER A 1 18.65 16.07 -1.74
C SER A 1 18.08 14.78 -2.31
N PRO A 2 17.46 13.88 -1.53
CA PRO A 2 16.66 12.82 -2.14
C PRO A 2 15.47 13.45 -2.89
N GLY A 3 15.24 13.03 -4.13
CA GLY A 3 14.12 13.47 -4.95
C GLY A 3 12.81 12.81 -4.54
N PRO A 4 11.68 13.21 -5.17
CA PRO A 4 10.39 12.55 -4.95
C PRO A 4 10.43 11.07 -5.35
N VAL A 5 9.68 10.23 -4.63
CA VAL A 5 9.60 8.78 -4.85
C VAL A 5 8.17 8.40 -5.23
N LEU A 6 8.02 7.64 -6.32
CA LEU A 6 6.78 6.98 -6.69
C LEU A 6 6.85 5.51 -6.25
N ILE A 7 5.88 5.08 -5.44
CA ILE A 7 5.72 3.68 -5.04
C ILE A 7 4.53 3.12 -5.82
N HIS A 8 4.73 2.00 -6.52
CA HIS A 8 3.66 1.31 -7.22
C HIS A 8 3.82 -0.20 -7.12
N CYS A 9 2.74 -0.91 -7.49
CA CYS A 9 2.77 -2.35 -7.73
C CYS A 9 2.12 -2.60 -9.11
N HIS A 10 1.57 -3.78 -9.34
CA HIS A 10 0.87 -4.08 -10.59
C HIS A 10 -0.41 -3.23 -10.74
N ALA A 11 -1.34 -3.38 -9.78
CA ALA A 11 -2.63 -2.68 -9.83
C ALA A 11 -2.67 -1.38 -9.02
N GLY A 12 -1.56 -0.98 -8.38
CA GLY A 12 -1.52 0.22 -7.52
C GLY A 12 -2.41 0.18 -6.27
N ARG A 13 -3.02 -0.97 -5.95
CA ARG A 13 -3.96 -1.16 -4.83
C ARG A 13 -3.24 -1.66 -3.57
N ASP A 14 -3.39 -2.93 -3.22
CA ASP A 14 -3.05 -3.43 -1.88
C ASP A 14 -1.57 -3.27 -1.50
N ARG A 15 -0.63 -3.76 -2.32
CA ARG A 15 0.81 -3.69 -2.03
C ARG A 15 1.31 -2.25 -1.94
N THR A 16 0.86 -1.39 -2.84
CA THR A 16 1.18 0.04 -2.79
C THR A 16 0.60 0.66 -1.51
N GLY A 17 -0.68 0.40 -1.23
CA GLY A 17 -1.39 0.94 -0.08
C GLY A 17 -0.77 0.51 1.25
N MET A 18 -0.32 -0.74 1.39
CA MET A 18 0.35 -1.22 2.59
C MET A 18 1.69 -0.49 2.83
N ILE A 19 2.54 -0.37 1.82
CA ILE A 19 3.81 0.35 1.96
C ILE A 19 3.56 1.83 2.29
N ALA A 20 2.61 2.48 1.62
CA ALA A 20 2.24 3.85 1.94
C ALA A 20 1.70 3.99 3.37
N SER A 21 0.92 3.02 3.84
CA SER A 21 0.40 2.99 5.23
C SER A 21 1.52 2.86 6.25
N MET A 22 2.56 2.06 5.99
CA MET A 22 3.76 1.99 6.84
C MET A 22 4.47 3.33 6.94
N LEU A 23 4.62 4.03 5.82
CA LEU A 23 5.30 5.32 5.77
C LEU A 23 4.51 6.39 6.52
N LEU A 24 3.17 6.42 6.38
CA LEU A 24 2.31 7.32 7.15
C LEU A 24 2.34 6.99 8.65
N ALA A 25 2.38 5.72 9.03
CA ALA A 25 2.55 5.32 10.43
C ALA A 25 3.91 5.78 11.00
N LEU A 26 4.99 5.69 10.21
CA LEU A 26 6.30 6.26 10.60
C LEU A 26 6.25 7.78 10.74
N ALA A 27 5.42 8.45 9.93
CA ALA A 27 5.14 9.88 10.00
C ALA A 27 4.16 10.26 11.13
N ASN A 28 3.84 9.31 12.02
CA ASN A 28 2.95 9.52 13.17
C ASN A 28 1.53 10.00 12.78
N VAL A 29 1.03 9.55 11.62
CA VAL A 29 -0.36 9.80 11.18
C VAL A 29 -1.30 8.85 11.90
N GLU A 30 -2.46 9.34 12.33
CA GLU A 30 -3.47 8.55 13.04
C GLU A 30 -4.02 7.38 12.19
N PRO A 31 -4.25 6.18 12.78
CA PRO A 31 -4.65 4.98 12.04
C PRO A 31 -5.90 5.15 11.16
N ASP A 32 -6.90 5.90 11.61
CA ASP A 32 -8.12 6.13 10.83
C ASP A 32 -7.84 7.00 9.59
N ALA A 33 -6.96 8.00 9.70
CA ALA A 33 -6.57 8.82 8.56
C ALA A 33 -5.74 8.01 7.55
N ILE A 34 -4.92 7.06 8.02
CA ILE A 34 -4.21 6.09 7.17
C ILE A 34 -5.21 5.19 6.43
N ALA A 35 -6.23 4.69 7.13
CA ALA A 35 -7.26 3.85 6.52
C ALA A 35 -8.07 4.61 5.45
N ASP A 36 -8.43 5.86 5.71
CA ASP A 36 -9.08 6.73 4.72
C ASP A 36 -8.19 6.99 3.51
N PHE A 37 -6.87 7.17 3.73
CA PHE A 37 -5.91 7.30 2.64
C PHE A 37 -5.84 6.04 1.79
N TYR A 38 -5.75 4.86 2.42
CA TYR A 38 -5.73 3.57 1.74
C TYR A 38 -6.99 3.39 0.88
N GLU A 39 -8.17 3.67 1.41
CA GLU A 39 -9.43 3.56 0.67
C GLU A 39 -9.49 4.49 -0.54
N ARG A 40 -9.05 5.76 -0.40
CA ARG A 40 -8.99 6.70 -1.52
C ARG A 40 -8.05 6.20 -2.61
N GLY A 41 -6.86 5.71 -2.24
CA GLY A 41 -5.90 5.13 -3.17
C GLY A 41 -6.44 3.89 -3.88
N PHE A 42 -7.09 3.00 -3.13
CA PHE A 42 -7.70 1.79 -3.67
C PHE A 42 -8.81 2.11 -4.68
N ARG A 43 -9.71 3.05 -4.36
CA ARG A 43 -10.76 3.51 -5.28
C ARG A 43 -10.15 4.14 -6.54
N GLY A 44 -9.19 5.06 -6.37
CA GLY A 44 -8.53 5.69 -7.51
C GLY A 44 -7.87 4.67 -8.45
N ALA A 45 -7.19 3.67 -7.89
CA ALA A 45 -6.54 2.62 -8.66
C ALA A 45 -7.50 1.58 -9.25
N GLY A 46 -8.66 1.36 -8.63
CA GLY A 46 -9.68 0.42 -9.13
C GLY A 46 -10.65 1.01 -10.14
N SER A 47 -10.79 2.33 -10.19
CA SER A 47 -11.63 3.03 -11.17
C SER A 47 -10.97 3.19 -12.55
N HIS A 48 -9.73 2.74 -12.71
CA HIS A 48 -8.99 2.82 -13.97
C HIS A 48 -8.36 1.48 -14.29
N ARG A 49 -8.37 1.11 -15.59
CA ARG A 49 -7.65 -0.07 -16.05
C ARG A 49 -6.14 0.11 -15.85
N GLY A 50 -5.47 -0.94 -15.37
CA GLY A 50 -4.02 -1.00 -15.31
C GLY A 50 -3.38 -1.26 -16.69
N HIS A 51 -2.15 -1.78 -16.68
CA HIS A 51 -1.38 -2.07 -17.89
C HIS A 51 -1.65 -3.46 -18.51
N GLY A 52 -2.57 -4.24 -17.94
CA GLY A 52 -3.11 -5.48 -18.49
C GLY A 52 -2.17 -6.68 -18.46
N LEU A 53 -0.94 -6.58 -17.95
CA LEU A 53 0.05 -7.66 -18.00
C LEU A 53 0.39 -8.18 -16.61
N GLY A 54 0.11 -9.46 -16.35
CA GLY A 54 0.57 -10.17 -15.16
C GLY A 54 1.71 -11.12 -15.50
N TYR A 55 2.70 -11.21 -14.62
CA TYR A 55 3.72 -12.26 -14.72
C TYR A 55 3.19 -13.53 -14.04
N ASP A 56 3.11 -14.63 -14.80
CA ASP A 56 2.80 -15.96 -14.26
C ASP A 56 4.09 -16.68 -13.91
N ALA A 57 4.32 -16.88 -12.60
CA ALA A 57 5.51 -17.52 -12.08
C ALA A 57 5.59 -19.01 -12.45
N ASP A 58 4.45 -19.69 -12.62
CA ASP A 58 4.42 -21.13 -12.90
C ASP A 58 4.84 -21.42 -14.34
N SER A 59 4.41 -20.57 -15.28
CA SER A 59 4.79 -20.70 -16.69
C SER A 59 6.02 -19.88 -17.10
N GLY A 60 6.47 -18.96 -16.23
CA GLY A 60 7.57 -18.04 -16.52
C GLY A 60 7.25 -17.02 -17.61
N GLN A 61 5.96 -16.78 -17.90
CA GLN A 61 5.51 -15.95 -19.03
C GLN A 61 4.67 -14.76 -18.57
N TRP A 62 4.74 -13.69 -19.35
CA TRP A 62 3.80 -12.57 -19.24
C TRP A 62 2.48 -12.95 -19.90
N ARG A 63 1.38 -12.75 -19.18
CA ARG A 63 0.02 -13.02 -19.65
C ARG A 63 -0.85 -11.80 -19.47
N LEU A 64 -1.95 -11.74 -20.23
CA LEU A 64 -2.98 -10.75 -19.97
C LEU A 64 -3.59 -11.05 -18.59
N ALA A 65 -3.42 -10.13 -17.65
CA ALA A 65 -4.07 -10.17 -16.36
C ALA A 65 -5.44 -9.50 -16.46
N ASP A 66 -6.41 -10.03 -15.72
CA ASP A 66 -7.68 -9.34 -15.54
C ASP A 66 -7.49 -8.17 -14.58
N ASP A 67 -7.25 -7.00 -15.17
CA ASP A 67 -7.05 -5.73 -14.48
C ASP A 67 -8.11 -4.70 -14.87
N ARG A 68 -9.32 -5.18 -15.16
CA ARG A 68 -10.45 -4.35 -15.52
C ARG A 68 -10.75 -3.28 -14.48
N GLU A 69 -11.48 -2.27 -14.92
CA GLU A 69 -12.14 -1.31 -14.03
C GLU A 69 -13.18 -2.03 -13.16
N TRP A 70 -13.25 -1.60 -11.90
CA TRP A 70 -14.19 -2.16 -10.93
C TRP A 70 -15.39 -1.23 -10.80
N ALA A 71 -16.58 -1.81 -10.74
CA ALA A 71 -17.79 -1.04 -10.52
C ALA A 71 -17.84 -0.47 -9.08
N PRO A 72 -18.58 0.61 -8.83
CA PRO A 72 -18.61 1.27 -7.52
C PRO A 72 -19.06 0.37 -6.35
N ASP A 73 -19.97 -0.57 -6.61
CA ASP A 73 -20.43 -1.59 -5.67
C ASP A 73 -19.34 -2.63 -5.39
N GLU A 74 -18.64 -3.13 -6.41
CA GLU A 74 -17.48 -4.03 -6.26
C GLU A 74 -16.37 -3.40 -5.42
N LEU A 75 -16.08 -2.11 -5.64
CA LEU A 75 -15.11 -1.35 -4.85
C LEU A 75 -15.55 -1.22 -3.40
N THR A 76 -16.86 -1.04 -3.16
CA THR A 76 -17.42 -0.89 -1.82
C THR A 76 -17.37 -2.22 -1.06
N GLU A 77 -17.77 -3.31 -1.72
CA GLU A 77 -17.69 -4.66 -1.18
C GLU A 77 -16.23 -5.04 -0.85
N ALA A 78 -15.31 -4.79 -1.78
CA ALA A 78 -13.90 -5.08 -1.56
C ALA A 78 -13.31 -4.31 -0.37
N LEU A 79 -13.72 -3.06 -0.15
CA LEU A 79 -13.19 -2.24 0.92
C LEU A 79 -13.75 -2.55 2.31
N ALA A 80 -14.94 -3.15 2.39
CA ALA A 80 -15.64 -3.42 3.65
C ALA A 80 -14.75 -4.18 4.66
N ASP A 81 -14.14 -5.28 4.23
CA ASP A 81 -13.27 -6.09 5.09
C ASP A 81 -11.84 -5.53 5.18
N ARG A 82 -11.37 -4.87 4.11
CA ARG A 82 -10.00 -4.35 4.03
C ARG A 82 -9.74 -3.26 5.05
N ARG A 83 -10.68 -2.34 5.28
CA ARG A 83 -10.52 -1.30 6.29
C ARG A 83 -10.31 -1.92 7.68
N THR A 84 -11.17 -2.87 8.03
CA THR A 84 -11.11 -3.57 9.31
C THR A 84 -9.78 -4.30 9.47
N ALA A 85 -9.34 -5.03 8.45
CA ALA A 85 -8.06 -5.74 8.44
C ALA A 85 -6.86 -4.79 8.56
N LEU A 86 -6.86 -3.67 7.83
CA LEU A 86 -5.81 -2.66 7.88
C LEU A 86 -5.71 -2.04 9.27
N LEU A 87 -6.83 -1.65 9.86
CA LEU A 87 -6.86 -1.07 11.21
C LEU A 87 -6.40 -2.07 12.27
N GLN A 88 -6.79 -3.34 12.16
CA GLN A 88 -6.29 -4.40 13.04
C GLN A 88 -4.77 -4.57 12.89
N TRP A 89 -4.27 -4.58 11.66
CA TRP A 89 -2.85 -4.71 11.38
C TRP A 89 -2.03 -3.52 11.89
N LEU A 90 -2.49 -2.28 11.69
CA LEU A 90 -1.84 -1.07 12.19
C LEU A 90 -1.73 -1.06 13.71
N ARG A 91 -2.78 -1.50 14.43
CA ARG A 91 -2.77 -1.60 15.89
C ARG A 91 -1.91 -2.74 16.42
N GLY A 92 -1.81 -3.84 15.67
CA GLY A 92 -1.11 -5.05 16.07
C GLY A 92 0.37 -5.11 15.68
N THR A 93 0.84 -4.19 14.84
CA THR A 93 2.17 -4.27 14.23
C THR A 93 3.08 -3.14 14.70
N ASP A 94 4.19 -3.47 15.35
CA ASP A 94 5.29 -2.54 15.54
C ASP A 94 6.06 -2.37 14.22
N ILE A 95 5.72 -1.32 13.46
CA ILE A 95 6.32 -1.01 12.15
C ILE A 95 7.84 -0.78 12.26
N VAL A 96 8.30 -0.14 13.33
CA VAL A 96 9.73 0.13 13.54
C VAL A 96 10.49 -1.17 13.80
N LYS A 97 9.91 -2.08 14.60
CA LYS A 97 10.46 -3.44 14.77
C LYS A 97 10.44 -4.22 13.46
N TYR A 98 9.32 -4.22 12.73
CA TYR A 98 9.20 -4.92 11.46
C TYR A 98 10.28 -4.49 10.46
N LEU A 99 10.54 -3.18 10.34
CA LEU A 99 11.59 -2.66 9.46
C LEU A 99 13.00 -3.05 9.92
N ARG A 100 13.26 -3.07 11.23
CA ARG A 100 14.54 -3.56 11.77
C ARG A 100 14.74 -5.04 11.47
N ASP A 101 13.70 -5.85 11.64
CA ASP A 101 13.73 -7.28 11.31
C ASP A 101 13.94 -7.49 9.79
N ALA A 102 13.46 -6.56 8.96
CA ALA A 102 13.76 -6.47 7.53
C ALA A 102 15.15 -5.85 7.20
N SER A 103 16.07 -5.84 8.18
CA SER A 103 17.46 -5.35 8.05
C SER A 103 17.61 -3.84 7.79
N MET A 104 16.58 -3.04 8.05
CA MET A 104 16.69 -1.59 7.98
C MET A 104 17.32 -1.01 9.25
N HIS A 105 18.41 -0.26 9.10
CA HIS A 105 19.14 0.30 10.23
C HIS A 105 18.36 1.46 10.88
N THR A 106 18.49 1.62 12.21
CA THR A 106 17.84 2.71 12.98
C THR A 106 18.09 4.09 12.38
N GLY A 107 19.30 4.36 11.89
CA GLY A 107 19.64 5.63 11.24
C GLY A 107 18.86 5.90 9.94
N GLN A 108 18.45 4.86 9.21
CA GLN A 108 17.60 4.99 8.02
C GLN A 108 16.15 5.26 8.43
N ILE A 109 15.65 4.61 9.47
CA ILE A 109 14.28 4.82 9.99
C ILE A 109 14.12 6.25 10.49
N LEU A 110 15.08 6.73 11.29
CA LEU A 110 15.09 8.12 11.77
C LEU A 110 15.23 9.15 10.63
N LYS A 111 15.82 8.78 9.49
CA LYS A 111 15.84 9.66 8.32
C LYS A 111 14.47 9.74 7.67
N LEU A 112 13.75 8.61 7.54
CA LEU A 112 12.38 8.61 7.00
C LEU A 112 11.44 9.41 7.88
N GLN A 113 11.47 9.23 9.21
CA GLN A 113 10.59 9.96 10.12
C GLN A 113 10.80 11.48 9.99
N ARG A 114 12.06 11.93 9.95
CA ARG A 114 12.42 13.34 9.75
C ARG A 114 12.11 13.93 8.37
N MET A 115 11.74 13.11 7.38
CA MET A 115 11.28 13.65 6.09
C MET A 115 9.85 14.20 6.17
N PHE A 116 9.13 13.89 7.25
CA PHE A 116 7.74 14.28 7.45
C PHE A 116 7.52 15.31 8.58
N ASP A 117 8.60 15.69 9.28
CA ASP A 117 8.64 16.82 10.23
C ASP A 117 8.74 18.16 9.48
#